data_AF-A0A7S2NHI7-F1
#
_entry.id   AF-A0A7S2NHI7-F1
#
_cell.length_a   1.000
_cell.length_b   1.000
_cell.length_c   1.000
_cell.angle_alpha   90.00
_cell.angle_beta   90.00
_cell.angle_gamma   90.00
#
_symmetry.space_group_name_H-M   'P 1'
#
loop_
_entity.id
_entity.type
_entity.pdbx_description
1 polymer ?
#
loop_
_entity_poly.entity_id
_entity_poly.type
_entity_poly.pdbx_seq_one_letter_code
_entity_poly.pdbx_strand_id
1 'polypeptide(L)'
;VDVQMPPYYYTVLVPLVPLTVENGAAEVIVGSHRVTDAEISCDGAERFRATCPPGSVVVFDGRCCHRGMPNLTADERTVLYTVWHKIWYNDIGTLDFEFPKGSWRAAGLRG
;
A
#
# COMPACT_ATOMS: atom_id res chain seq x y z
N VAL A 1 -11.78 -24.31 -1.38
CA VAL A 1 -10.70 -24.50 -0.39
C VAL A 1 -10.42 -23.13 0.17
N ASP A 2 -10.75 -22.91 1.43
CA ASP A 2 -10.42 -21.66 2.13
C ASP A 2 -8.93 -21.73 2.51
N VAL A 3 -8.07 -21.36 1.57
CA VAL A 3 -6.63 -21.29 1.82
C VAL A 3 -6.35 -19.90 2.36
N GLN A 4 -6.34 -19.77 3.68
CA GLN A 4 -5.70 -18.63 4.36
C GLN A 4 -4.21 -18.63 3.98
N MET A 5 -3.87 -17.98 2.88
CA MET A 5 -2.47 -17.80 2.49
C MET A 5 -1.77 -16.92 3.54
N PRO A 6 -0.49 -17.18 3.87
CA PRO A 6 0.29 -16.21 4.62
C PRO A 6 0.44 -14.91 3.80
N PRO A 7 0.73 -13.76 4.43
CA PRO A 7 0.99 -12.52 3.71
C PRO A 7 2.09 -12.71 2.65
N TYR A 8 1.77 -12.40 1.40
CA TYR A 8 2.68 -12.55 0.27
C TYR A 8 2.99 -11.22 -0.44
N TYR A 9 2.28 -10.15 -0.11
CA TYR A 9 2.62 -8.79 -0.50
C TYR A 9 2.16 -7.77 0.54
N TYR A 10 2.90 -6.66 0.61
CA TYR A 10 2.61 -5.52 1.46
C TYR A 10 2.58 -4.26 0.61
N THR A 11 1.58 -3.42 0.86
CA THR A 11 1.56 -2.07 0.34
C THR A 11 2.27 -1.16 1.33
N VAL A 12 3.21 -0.36 0.82
CA VAL A 12 4.01 0.59 1.58
C VAL A 12 3.76 1.99 1.02
N LEU A 13 3.14 2.84 1.83
CA LEU A 13 2.87 4.23 1.53
C LEU A 13 3.84 5.12 2.29
N VAL A 14 4.57 5.97 1.57
CA VAL A 14 5.44 7.01 2.15
C VAL A 14 4.89 8.37 1.75
N PRO A 15 4.30 9.15 2.67
CA PRO A 15 3.78 10.47 2.36
C PRO A 15 4.92 11.44 2.07
N LEU A 16 4.79 12.19 0.99
CA LEU A 16 5.67 13.32 0.68
C LEU A 16 5.08 14.65 1.17
N VAL A 17 3.79 14.65 1.51
CA VAL A 17 3.03 15.73 2.15
C VAL A 17 2.26 15.14 3.35
N PRO A 18 1.77 15.96 4.31
CA PRO A 18 1.00 15.45 5.43
C PRO A 18 -0.23 14.65 4.95
N LEU A 19 -0.53 13.51 5.57
CA LEU A 19 -1.81 12.83 5.39
C LEU A 19 -2.75 13.24 6.51
N THR A 20 -3.89 13.79 6.12
CA THR A 20 -4.94 14.27 7.02
C THR A 20 -6.28 13.66 6.62
N VAL A 21 -7.29 13.80 7.47
CA VAL A 21 -8.64 13.36 7.12
C VAL A 21 -9.18 14.21 5.97
N GLU A 22 -8.84 15.50 5.95
CA GLU A 22 -9.38 16.52 5.05
C GLU A 22 -8.80 16.39 3.63
N ASN A 23 -7.49 16.13 3.52
CA ASN A 23 -6.87 15.85 2.22
C ASN A 23 -7.04 14.37 1.79
N GLY A 24 -7.70 13.59 2.63
CA GLY A 24 -8.24 12.30 2.32
C GLY A 24 -7.48 11.13 2.93
N ALA A 25 -6.17 11.14 3.11
CA ALA A 25 -5.42 9.93 3.54
C ALA A 25 -5.86 8.59 2.85
N ALA A 26 -5.17 7.49 3.16
CA ALA A 26 -5.66 6.17 2.80
C ALA A 26 -6.53 5.62 3.94
N GLU A 27 -7.63 4.94 3.60
CA GLU A 27 -8.47 4.19 4.53
C GLU A 27 -8.29 2.69 4.30
N VAL A 28 -8.07 1.94 5.37
CA VAL A 28 -7.93 0.48 5.36
C VAL A 28 -9.00 -0.12 6.27
N ILE A 29 -9.70 -1.15 5.80
CA ILE A 29 -10.61 -1.92 6.65
C ILE A 29 -9.79 -2.94 7.44
N VAL A 30 -9.73 -2.79 8.75
CA VAL A 30 -8.87 -3.59 9.63
C VAL A 30 -9.32 -5.05 9.61
N GLY A 31 -8.39 -5.96 9.34
CA GLY A 31 -8.66 -7.40 9.33
C GLY A 31 -9.35 -7.95 8.07
N SER A 32 -9.68 -7.09 7.09
CA SER A 32 -10.36 -7.47 5.84
C SER A 32 -9.62 -8.56 5.03
N HIS A 33 -8.30 -8.68 5.15
CA HIS A 33 -7.52 -9.74 4.50
C HIS A 33 -7.80 -11.17 5.01
N ARG A 34 -8.59 -11.32 6.09
CA ARG A 34 -8.93 -12.61 6.71
C ARG A 34 -10.35 -13.07 6.43
N VAL A 35 -11.14 -12.25 5.77
CA VAL A 35 -12.57 -12.46 5.55
C VAL A 35 -12.90 -12.28 4.07
N THR A 36 -14.07 -12.75 3.67
CA THR A 36 -14.60 -12.61 2.32
C THR A 36 -15.22 -11.23 2.11
N ASP A 37 -15.38 -10.82 0.84
CA ASP A 37 -16.03 -9.56 0.47
C ASP A 37 -17.46 -9.42 1.03
N ALA A 38 -18.19 -10.55 1.08
CA ALA A 38 -19.53 -10.60 1.66
C ALA A 38 -19.53 -10.28 3.18
N GLU A 39 -18.50 -10.71 3.91
CA GLU A 39 -18.35 -10.47 5.34
C GLU A 39 -17.86 -9.03 5.64
N ILE A 40 -17.13 -8.41 4.71
CA ILE A 40 -16.66 -7.02 4.82
C ILE A 40 -17.79 -6.00 4.61
N SER A 41 -18.79 -6.37 3.81
CA SER A 41 -19.91 -5.49 3.42
C SER A 41 -20.90 -5.21 4.57
N CYS A 42 -20.74 -5.84 5.73
CA CYS A 42 -21.57 -5.60 6.90
C CYS A 42 -21.19 -4.29 7.63
N ASP A 43 -22.19 -3.55 8.11
CA ASP A 43 -21.98 -2.38 8.97
C ASP A 43 -21.21 -2.77 10.24
N GLY A 44 -20.21 -1.96 10.62
CA GLY A 44 -19.44 -2.12 11.87
C GLY A 44 -17.96 -2.48 11.71
N ALA A 45 -17.45 -2.70 10.50
CA ALA A 45 -16.03 -2.96 10.27
C ALA A 45 -15.16 -1.77 10.71
N GLU A 46 -14.11 -2.04 11.49
CA GLU A 46 -13.14 -1.03 11.92
C GLU A 46 -12.36 -0.49 10.71
N ARG A 47 -12.24 0.85 10.64
CA ARG A 47 -11.56 1.56 9.54
C ARG A 47 -10.42 2.38 10.10
N PHE A 48 -9.21 2.10 9.63
CA PHE A 48 -8.03 2.88 9.96
C PHE A 48 -7.77 3.91 8.85
N ARG A 49 -7.68 5.19 9.22
CA ARG A 49 -7.21 6.25 8.31
C ARG A 49 -5.76 6.59 8.61
N ALA A 50 -4.94 6.52 7.57
CA ALA A 50 -3.49 6.67 7.62
C ALA A 50 -3.05 8.13 7.76
N THR A 51 -3.48 8.83 8.81
CA THR A 51 -3.05 10.21 9.07
C THR A 51 -1.66 10.23 9.70
N CYS A 52 -0.72 10.92 9.08
CA CYS A 52 0.67 10.99 9.52
C CYS A 52 1.44 12.13 8.83
N PRO A 53 2.54 12.62 9.41
CA PRO A 53 3.38 13.64 8.77
C PRO A 53 4.22 13.07 7.61
N PRO A 54 4.77 13.92 6.72
CA PRO A 54 5.73 13.51 5.69
C PRO A 54 6.90 12.70 6.25
N GLY A 55 7.37 11.71 5.49
CA GLY A 55 8.46 10.82 5.91
C GLY A 55 8.05 9.68 6.85
N SER A 56 6.79 9.65 7.31
CA SER A 56 6.22 8.47 7.96
C SER A 56 6.13 7.30 6.97
N VAL A 57 5.96 6.08 7.47
CA VAL A 57 5.74 4.90 6.63
C VAL A 57 4.48 4.19 7.12
N VAL A 58 3.55 3.96 6.21
CA VAL A 58 2.32 3.19 6.47
C VAL A 58 2.43 1.88 5.71
N VAL A 59 2.44 0.78 6.44
CA VAL A 59 2.57 -0.57 5.90
C VAL A 59 1.32 -1.37 6.26
N PHE A 60 0.72 -2.03 5.27
CA PHE A 60 -0.39 -2.95 5.51
C PHE A 60 -0.32 -4.16 4.57
N ASP A 61 -0.94 -5.26 4.98
CA ASP A 61 -1.11 -6.44 4.12
C ASP A 61 -1.89 -6.03 2.87
N GLY A 62 -1.32 -6.24 1.69
CA GLY A 62 -1.90 -5.72 0.45
C GLY A 62 -3.28 -6.30 0.14
N ARG A 63 -3.64 -7.45 0.75
CA ARG A 63 -4.96 -8.08 0.64
C ARG A 63 -6.05 -7.37 1.43
N CYS A 64 -5.70 -6.45 2.33
CA CYS A 64 -6.71 -5.65 3.02
C CYS A 64 -7.48 -4.80 2.01
N CYS A 65 -8.80 -4.75 2.14
CA CYS A 65 -9.62 -3.78 1.44
C CYS A 65 -9.23 -2.37 1.89
N HIS A 66 -8.88 -1.53 0.93
CA HIS A 66 -8.42 -0.18 1.19
C HIS A 66 -8.80 0.75 0.04
N ARG A 67 -8.81 2.06 0.30
CA ARG A 67 -9.08 3.09 -0.70
C ARG A 67 -8.45 4.42 -0.30
N GLY A 68 -8.18 5.28 -1.28
CA GLY A 68 -7.96 6.69 -0.99
C GLY A 68 -9.30 7.37 -0.66
N MET A 69 -9.35 8.19 0.39
CA MET A 69 -10.55 9.02 0.61
C MET A 69 -10.50 10.29 -0.25
N PRO A 70 -11.66 10.94 -0.47
CA PRO A 70 -11.73 12.21 -1.19
C PRO A 70 -10.77 13.25 -0.61
N ASN A 71 -10.05 13.94 -1.49
CA ASN A 71 -9.28 15.11 -1.12
C ASN A 71 -10.18 16.34 -1.24
N LEU A 72 -10.51 16.97 -0.10
CA LEU A 72 -11.36 18.14 -0.04
C LEU A 72 -10.57 19.45 0.06
N THR A 73 -9.26 19.38 -0.09
CA THR A 73 -8.35 20.53 -0.07
C THR A 73 -7.98 20.95 -1.49
N ALA A 74 -7.35 22.12 -1.63
CA ALA A 74 -6.90 22.63 -2.93
C ALA A 74 -5.60 22.00 -3.41
N ASP A 75 -4.80 21.44 -2.50
CA ASP A 75 -3.45 20.95 -2.78
C ASP A 75 -3.43 19.45 -3.11
N GLU A 76 -2.42 19.03 -3.87
CA GLU A 76 -2.20 17.63 -4.20
C GLU A 76 -1.74 16.81 -2.97
N ARG A 77 -2.18 15.55 -2.89
CA ARG A 77 -1.77 14.59 -1.85
C ARG A 77 -0.78 13.58 -2.39
N THR A 78 0.46 13.99 -2.60
CA THR A 78 1.51 13.13 -3.17
C THR A 78 1.98 12.08 -2.17
N VAL A 79 1.95 10.81 -2.57
CA VAL A 79 2.38 9.65 -1.78
C VAL A 79 3.21 8.74 -2.68
N LEU A 80 4.38 8.32 -2.22
CA LEU A 80 5.11 7.25 -2.86
C LEU A 80 4.44 5.91 -2.51
N TYR A 81 3.92 5.24 -3.53
CA TYR A 81 3.27 3.94 -3.43
C TYR A 81 4.24 2.86 -3.91
N THR A 82 4.58 1.91 -3.03
CA THR A 82 5.42 0.76 -3.39
C THR A 82 4.78 -0.52 -2.87
N VAL A 83 5.02 -1.62 -3.58
CA VAL A 83 4.59 -2.96 -3.18
C VAL A 83 5.83 -3.81 -2.96
N TRP A 84 5.87 -4.48 -1.80
CA TRP A 84 6.89 -5.48 -1.49
C TRP A 84 6.24 -6.84 -1.47
N HIS A 85 6.69 -7.75 -2.31
CA HIS A 85 6.06 -9.06 -2.45
C HIS A 85 7.06 -10.20 -2.55
N LYS A 86 6.55 -11.42 -2.38
CA LYS A 86 7.31 -12.64 -2.65
C LYS A 86 7.64 -12.70 -4.14
N ILE A 87 8.84 -13.20 -4.46
CA ILE A 87 9.35 -13.26 -5.85
C ILE A 87 8.44 -13.98 -6.84
N TRP A 88 7.62 -14.93 -6.36
CA TRP A 88 6.68 -15.69 -7.18
C TRP A 88 5.35 -14.96 -7.39
N TYR A 89 5.05 -13.94 -6.57
CA TYR A 89 3.85 -13.12 -6.74
C TYR A 89 4.15 -12.02 -7.75
N ASN A 90 3.18 -11.71 -8.59
CA ASN A 90 3.28 -10.60 -9.52
C ASN A 90 1.91 -9.95 -9.67
N ASP A 91 1.80 -8.66 -9.34
CA ASP A 91 0.55 -7.89 -9.43
C ASP A 91 0.44 -7.11 -10.77
N ILE A 92 1.55 -6.92 -11.49
CA ILE A 92 1.63 -6.21 -12.76
C ILE A 92 2.65 -6.92 -13.66
N GLY A 93 2.23 -7.34 -14.86
CA GLY A 93 3.10 -8.02 -15.83
C GLY A 93 4.51 -7.42 -15.86
N THR A 94 5.51 -8.27 -15.59
CA THR A 94 6.90 -7.89 -15.35
C THR A 94 7.33 -6.85 -16.38
N LEU A 95 7.54 -5.60 -15.94
CA LEU A 95 8.26 -4.63 -16.74
C LEU A 95 9.73 -4.88 -16.50
N ASP A 96 10.36 -5.58 -17.45
CA ASP A 96 11.81 -5.67 -17.51
C ASP A 96 12.34 -4.27 -17.83
N PHE A 97 12.71 -3.53 -16.79
CA PHE A 97 13.41 -2.26 -16.93
C PHE A 97 14.91 -2.54 -17.06
N GLU A 98 15.46 -2.27 -18.24
CA GLU A 98 16.91 -2.19 -18.38
C GLU A 98 17.42 -0.90 -17.72
N PHE A 99 18.04 -1.05 -16.56
CA PHE A 99 18.78 0.05 -15.97
C PHE A 99 20.08 0.29 -16.76
N PRO A 100 20.45 1.56 -17.04
CA PRO A 100 21.71 1.88 -17.69
C PRO A 100 22.90 1.22 -16.98
N LYS A 101 23.86 0.69 -17.76
CA LYS A 101 25.03 0.00 -17.21
C LYS A 101 25.77 0.88 -16.19
N GLY A 102 25.92 0.40 -14.95
CA GLY A 102 26.65 1.08 -13.87
C GLY A 102 25.79 1.82 -12.84
N SER A 103 24.48 1.98 -13.09
CA SER A 103 23.53 2.61 -12.14
C SER A 103 23.37 1.85 -10.82
N TRP A 104 23.64 0.54 -10.81
CA TRP A 104 23.59 -0.31 -9.60
C TRP A 104 24.74 -0.07 -8.60
N ARG A 105 25.82 0.61 -9.02
CA ARG A 105 27.00 0.78 -8.15
C ARG A 105 26.71 1.59 -6.88
N ALA A 106 25.68 2.43 -6.90
CA ALA A 106 25.23 3.18 -5.74
C ALA A 106 24.31 2.38 -4.80
N ALA A 107 23.78 1.23 -5.23
CA ALA A 107 22.76 0.47 -4.49
C ALA A 107 23.33 -0.60 -3.54
N GLY A 108 24.65 -0.76 -3.45
CA GLY A 108 25.30 -1.68 -2.49
C GLY A 108 25.05 -3.18 -2.71
N LEU A 109 24.29 -3.55 -3.74
CA LEU A 109 24.04 -4.94 -4.13
C LEU A 109 25.31 -5.49 -4.78
N ARG A 110 26.05 -6.34 -4.06
CA ARG A 110 27.13 -7.15 -4.63
C ARG A 110 26.50 -8.33 -5.36
N GLY A 111 26.79 -8.43 -6.65
CA GLY A 111 26.46 -9.59 -7.48
C GLY A 111 27.32 -10.81 -7.17
#